data_AF-A0A8H3A4C0-F1
#
_entry.id   AF-A0A8H3A4C0-F1
#
_cell.length_a   1.000
_cell.length_b   1.000
_cell.length_c   1.000
_cell.angle_alpha   90.00
_cell.angle_beta   90.00
_cell.angle_gamma   90.00
#
_symmetry.space_group_name_H-M   'P 1'
#
loop_
_entity.id
_entity.type
_entity.pdbx_description
1 polymer ?
#
loop_
_entity_poly.entity_id
_entity_poly.type
_entity_poly.pdbx_seq_one_letter_code
_entity_poly.pdbx_strand_id
1 'polypeptide(L)'
;MGQDIYISPHAPDEYLKPGTYRVFNPTAGTAIQLSYHDPTGVVTWEKHEGEIQQRVKWFLQRSGHGYRLQNRRYGGYLAVCNTDNGGLVYASRYPTTWLFLKYNNDYIVQTADKNRVLDLDGCSSRNGNIIHIFNLDGNNMAHRIWGLERLSDDFGDNELAEIQEGVSTKNRELSRLREELANAKQEIIELRSLLNQHYEATRQQNSSGDVGNHACEINEELIDLYNQQDILGTRLSQCRAETASPQARDH
;
A
#
# COMPACT_ATOMS: atom_id res chain seq x y z
N MET A 1 -2.32 10.15 26.40
CA MET A 1 -0.87 10.17 26.63
C MET A 1 -0.22 10.24 25.27
N GLY A 2 0.45 11.35 24.94
CA GLY A 2 1.15 11.49 23.66
C GLY A 2 2.33 10.53 23.66
N GLN A 3 2.39 9.61 22.69
CA GLN A 3 3.59 8.80 22.48
C GLN A 3 4.63 9.72 21.84
N ASP A 4 5.68 10.04 22.60
CA ASP A 4 6.88 10.64 22.04
C ASP A 4 7.47 9.63 21.05
N ILE A 5 7.24 9.87 19.77
CA ILE A 5 7.87 9.12 18.70
C ILE A 5 9.36 9.41 18.80
N TYR A 6 10.16 8.39 19.12
CA TYR A 6 11.60 8.55 19.14
C TYR A 6 12.09 8.96 17.75
N ILE A 7 12.67 10.15 17.66
CA ILE A 7 13.25 10.67 16.42
C ILE A 7 14.68 10.14 16.33
N SER A 8 14.91 9.18 15.44
CA SER A 8 16.25 8.72 15.11
C SER A 8 17.03 9.81 14.37
N PRO A 9 18.36 9.94 14.57
CA PRO A 9 19.20 10.82 13.76
C PRO A 9 19.35 10.33 12.31
N HIS A 10 18.94 9.09 12.01
CA HIS A 10 18.98 8.51 10.67
C HIS A 10 17.58 8.47 10.07
N ALA A 11 17.48 8.84 8.79
CA ALA A 11 16.21 8.86 8.07
C ALA A 11 15.75 7.43 7.70
N PRO A 12 14.45 7.11 7.87
CA PRO A 12 13.87 5.89 7.31
C PRO A 12 14.02 5.82 5.79
N ASP A 13 14.22 4.62 5.26
CA ASP A 13 14.24 4.38 3.81
C ASP A 13 12.82 4.29 3.27
N GLU A 14 12.31 5.43 2.80
CA GLU A 14 11.00 5.52 2.16
C GLU A 14 10.94 4.74 0.84
N TYR A 15 12.07 4.52 0.17
CA TYR A 15 12.16 3.87 -1.14
C TYR A 15 12.45 2.37 -1.08
N LEU A 16 12.70 1.82 0.10
CA LEU A 16 12.80 0.38 0.27
C LEU A 16 11.48 -0.25 -0.20
N LYS A 17 11.59 -1.30 -1.03
CA LYS A 17 10.44 -1.98 -1.62
C LYS A 17 10.13 -3.24 -0.81
N PRO A 18 8.84 -3.62 -0.67
CA PRO A 18 8.48 -4.98 -0.27
C PRO A 18 9.13 -6.04 -1.16
N GLY A 19 9.30 -7.23 -0.62
CA GLY A 19 9.92 -8.35 -1.34
C GLY A 19 10.59 -9.34 -0.40
N THR A 20 11.21 -10.37 -0.97
CA THR A 20 11.98 -11.34 -0.19
C THR A 20 13.43 -10.93 -0.14
N TYR A 21 13.97 -10.83 1.08
CA TYR A 21 15.33 -10.39 1.37
C TYR A 21 16.06 -11.42 2.22
N ARG A 22 17.39 -11.36 2.14
CA ARG A 22 18.30 -11.85 3.16
C ARG A 22 18.80 -10.65 3.96
N VAL A 23 18.64 -10.71 5.28
CA VAL A 23 19.15 -9.70 6.22
C VAL A 23 20.44 -10.24 6.82
N PHE A 24 21.55 -9.50 6.76
CA PHE A 24 22.85 -9.99 7.20
C PHE A 24 23.67 -8.91 7.88
N ASN A 25 24.55 -9.29 8.79
CA ASN A 25 25.53 -8.37 9.36
C ASN A 25 26.79 -8.36 8.45
N PRO A 26 27.17 -7.22 7.85
CA PRO A 26 28.27 -7.16 6.90
C PRO A 26 29.64 -7.40 7.56
N THR A 27 29.80 -7.01 8.83
CA THR A 27 31.06 -7.20 9.56
C THR A 27 31.29 -8.66 9.94
N ALA A 28 30.26 -9.35 10.43
CA ALA A 28 30.35 -10.75 10.84
C ALA A 28 30.21 -11.73 9.66
N GLY A 29 29.64 -11.31 8.53
CA GLY A 29 29.38 -12.18 7.38
C GLY A 29 28.27 -13.20 7.60
N THR A 30 27.40 -12.98 8.60
CA THR A 30 26.34 -13.90 9.00
C THR A 30 24.95 -13.31 8.73
N ALA A 31 24.03 -14.15 8.27
CA ALA A 31 22.64 -13.79 7.98
C ALA A 31 21.68 -14.20 9.12
N ILE A 32 20.62 -13.42 9.31
CA ILE A 32 19.52 -13.75 10.22
C ILE A 32 18.77 -14.96 9.68
N GLN A 33 18.61 -15.99 10.50
CA GLN A 33 17.85 -17.19 10.18
C GLN A 33 17.05 -17.72 11.36
N LEU A 34 16.11 -18.62 11.05
CA LEU A 34 15.49 -19.46 12.08
C LEU A 34 16.40 -20.63 12.45
N SER A 35 16.51 -20.89 13.76
CA SER A 35 17.24 -22.00 14.34
C SER A 35 16.75 -23.33 13.76
N TYR A 36 17.69 -24.26 13.54
CA TYR A 36 17.36 -25.57 13.00
C TYR A 36 16.50 -26.39 13.98
N HIS A 37 16.84 -26.31 15.27
CA HIS A 37 16.25 -27.14 16.33
C HIS A 37 15.03 -26.50 17.00
N ASP A 38 14.86 -25.18 16.85
CA ASP A 38 13.77 -24.43 17.46
C ASP A 38 13.19 -23.45 16.42
N PRO A 39 11.95 -23.67 15.93
CA PRO A 39 11.33 -22.78 14.94
C PRO A 39 10.98 -21.40 15.50
N THR A 40 11.07 -21.20 16.82
CA THR A 40 10.92 -19.89 17.46
C THR A 40 12.26 -19.17 17.66
N GLY A 41 13.37 -19.90 17.66
CA GLY A 41 14.71 -19.34 17.82
C GLY A 41 15.15 -18.57 16.58
N VAL A 42 15.57 -17.33 16.76
CA VAL A 42 16.24 -16.53 15.72
C VAL A 42 17.71 -16.45 16.07
N VAL A 43 18.56 -16.80 15.11
CA VAL A 43 20.01 -16.84 15.24
C VAL A 43 20.66 -16.27 13.99
N THR A 44 21.97 -16.00 14.05
CA THR A 44 22.77 -15.78 12.84
C THR A 44 23.55 -17.02 12.44
N TRP A 45 23.84 -17.10 11.14
CA TRP A 45 24.62 -18.19 10.56
C TRP A 45 25.36 -17.71 9.34
N GLU A 46 26.49 -18.33 9.01
CA GLU A 46 27.28 -18.00 7.82
C GLU A 46 26.40 -17.96 6.57
N LYS A 47 26.66 -17.02 5.68
CA LYS A 47 25.94 -16.92 4.40
C LYS A 47 26.24 -18.17 3.57
N HIS A 48 25.22 -18.96 3.27
CA HIS A 48 25.33 -20.15 2.43
C HIS A 48 24.35 -20.13 1.25
N GLU A 49 24.79 -20.72 0.15
CA GLU A 49 24.06 -20.87 -1.11
C GLU A 49 23.50 -22.32 -1.15
N GLY A 50 22.18 -22.54 -0.96
CA GLY A 50 21.57 -23.88 -1.05
C GLY A 50 20.15 -24.01 -0.45
N GLU A 51 19.55 -25.19 -0.38
CA GLU A 51 18.14 -25.41 0.07
C GLU A 51 17.80 -24.91 1.50
N ILE A 52 18.80 -24.72 2.37
CA ILE A 52 18.63 -24.07 3.68
C ILE A 52 18.20 -22.59 3.53
N GLN A 53 18.27 -22.05 2.31
CA GLN A 53 17.85 -20.71 1.88
C GLN A 53 16.48 -20.26 2.42
N GLN A 54 15.50 -21.16 2.59
CA GLN A 54 14.17 -20.73 3.06
C GLN A 54 14.20 -20.20 4.51
N ARG A 55 15.16 -20.64 5.35
CA ARG A 55 15.30 -20.15 6.73
C ARG A 55 15.93 -18.77 6.83
N VAL A 56 16.73 -18.38 5.85
CA VAL A 56 17.37 -17.04 5.73
C VAL A 56 16.55 -16.05 4.90
N LYS A 57 15.45 -16.52 4.27
CA LYS A 57 14.54 -15.72 3.44
C LYS A 57 13.46 -15.07 4.30
N TRP A 58 13.45 -13.74 4.31
CA TRP A 58 12.48 -12.92 5.03
C TRP A 58 11.69 -12.08 4.03
N PHE A 59 10.36 -12.23 4.05
CA PHE A 59 9.46 -11.38 3.29
C PHE A 59 9.23 -10.08 4.05
N LEU A 60 9.71 -8.97 3.50
CA LEU A 60 9.47 -7.62 4.00
C LEU A 60 8.10 -7.16 3.50
N GLN A 61 7.17 -7.00 4.43
CA GLN A 61 5.82 -6.50 4.20
C GLN A 61 5.70 -5.09 4.78
N ARG A 62 5.10 -4.14 4.06
CA ARG A 62 4.84 -2.80 4.61
C ARG A 62 3.88 -2.90 5.80
N SER A 63 4.14 -2.11 6.84
CA SER A 63 3.24 -1.96 7.98
C SER A 63 3.39 -0.58 8.61
N GLY A 64 2.38 0.27 8.40
CA GLY A 64 2.47 1.69 8.77
C GLY A 64 3.68 2.36 8.11
N HIS A 65 4.49 3.04 8.91
CA HIS A 65 5.73 3.68 8.46
C HIS A 65 6.94 2.73 8.38
N GLY A 66 6.77 1.46 8.72
CA GLY A 66 7.85 0.47 8.73
C GLY A 66 7.48 -0.82 8.01
N TYR A 67 8.05 -1.92 8.48
CA TYR A 67 7.94 -3.23 7.88
C TYR A 67 7.77 -4.32 8.93
N ARG A 68 7.12 -5.40 8.52
CA ARG A 68 7.14 -6.68 9.21
C ARG A 68 7.98 -7.64 8.39
N LEU A 69 8.78 -8.47 9.05
CA LEU A 69 9.61 -9.47 8.39
C LEU A 69 9.04 -10.85 8.67
N GLN A 70 8.47 -11.49 7.66
CA GLN A 70 7.92 -12.84 7.79
C GLN A 70 8.90 -13.85 7.23
N ASN A 71 9.27 -14.87 7.99
CA ASN A 71 10.11 -15.94 7.49
C ASN A 71 9.35 -16.77 6.45
N ARG A 72 9.96 -17.01 5.27
CA ARG A 72 9.32 -17.76 4.18
C ARG A 72 9.10 -19.24 4.46
N ARG A 73 9.87 -19.86 5.37
CA ARG A 73 9.76 -21.30 5.65
C ARG A 73 8.64 -21.63 6.62
N TYR A 74 8.54 -20.89 7.72
CA TYR A 74 7.62 -21.21 8.83
C TYR A 74 6.52 -20.17 9.04
N GLY A 75 6.53 -19.06 8.28
CA GLY A 75 5.53 -17.99 8.39
C GLY A 75 5.61 -17.16 9.68
N GLY A 76 6.57 -17.44 10.57
CA GLY A 76 6.80 -16.67 11.78
C GLY A 76 7.44 -15.31 11.48
N TYR A 77 7.03 -14.29 12.23
CA TYR A 77 7.53 -12.93 12.11
C TYR A 77 8.74 -12.68 13.02
N LEU A 78 9.70 -11.92 12.52
CA LEU A 78 10.79 -11.39 13.34
C LEU A 78 10.21 -10.41 14.38
N ALA A 79 10.34 -10.76 15.65
CA ALA A 79 9.74 -10.04 16.75
C ALA A 79 10.68 -9.96 17.96
N VAL A 80 10.32 -9.10 18.93
CA VAL A 80 11.04 -8.94 20.20
C VAL A 80 10.15 -9.29 21.37
N CYS A 81 10.70 -10.00 22.36
CA CYS A 81 9.90 -10.47 23.50
C CYS A 81 9.57 -9.36 24.51
N ASN A 82 10.40 -8.31 24.56
CA ASN A 82 10.21 -7.09 25.33
C ASN A 82 10.99 -5.94 24.65
N THR A 83 10.86 -4.71 25.16
CA THR A 83 11.54 -3.52 24.63
C THR A 83 12.68 -3.02 25.52
N ASP A 84 13.19 -3.87 26.41
CA ASP A 84 14.33 -3.57 27.26
C ASP A 84 15.65 -3.85 26.54
N ASN A 85 16.75 -3.27 27.03
CA ASN A 85 18.06 -3.57 26.46
C ASN A 85 18.42 -5.03 26.71
N GLY A 86 18.91 -5.71 25.68
CA GLY A 86 19.17 -7.15 25.72
C GLY A 86 17.93 -8.01 25.45
N GLY A 87 16.77 -7.41 25.15
CA GLY A 87 15.57 -8.14 24.74
C GLY A 87 15.86 -9.07 23.56
N LEU A 88 15.45 -10.34 23.66
CA LEU A 88 15.73 -11.34 22.65
C LEU A 88 14.85 -11.15 21.41
N VAL A 89 15.49 -11.27 20.25
CA VAL A 89 14.79 -11.38 18.97
C VAL A 89 14.42 -12.84 18.74
N TYR A 90 13.18 -13.09 18.34
CA TYR A 90 12.64 -14.42 18.15
C TYR A 90 11.59 -14.43 17.04
N ALA A 91 11.15 -15.62 16.64
CA ALA A 91 10.08 -15.79 15.68
C ALA A 91 8.73 -15.96 16.39
N SER A 92 7.81 -15.07 16.06
CA SER A 92 6.50 -14.96 16.70
C SER A 92 5.37 -15.06 15.68
N ARG A 93 4.17 -15.39 16.15
CA ARG A 93 2.94 -15.18 15.36
C ARG A 93 2.51 -13.72 15.33
N TYR A 94 3.01 -12.91 16.25
CA TYR A 94 2.70 -11.49 16.38
C TYR A 94 3.89 -10.66 15.92
N PRO A 95 3.75 -9.85 14.85
CA PRO A 95 4.87 -9.13 14.27
C PRO A 95 5.29 -7.92 15.10
N THR A 96 6.59 -7.66 15.13
CA THR A 96 7.14 -6.34 15.47
C THR A 96 7.26 -5.51 14.20
N THR A 97 6.93 -4.21 14.27
CA THR A 97 7.17 -3.28 13.17
C THR A 97 8.59 -2.72 13.28
N TRP A 98 9.35 -2.85 12.20
CA TRP A 98 10.73 -2.44 12.07
C TRP A 98 10.87 -1.27 11.09
N LEU A 99 11.67 -0.28 11.46
CA LEU A 99 12.12 0.82 10.63
C LEU A 99 13.51 0.49 10.09
N PHE A 100 13.70 0.66 8.79
CA PHE A 100 15.00 0.54 8.14
C PHE A 100 15.57 1.93 7.93
N LEU A 101 16.60 2.28 8.70
CA LEU A 101 17.21 3.61 8.67
C LEU A 101 18.52 3.54 7.89
N LYS A 102 18.72 4.41 6.90
CA LYS A 102 19.92 4.35 6.04
C LYS A 102 21.19 4.69 6.82
N TYR A 103 22.22 3.87 6.65
CA TYR A 103 23.55 4.09 7.23
C TYR A 103 24.64 3.50 6.32
N ASN A 104 25.43 4.36 5.66
CA ASN A 104 26.59 3.94 4.85
C ASN A 104 26.32 2.77 3.88
N ASN A 105 25.26 2.85 3.08
CA ASN A 105 24.75 1.80 2.16
C ASN A 105 24.12 0.57 2.81
N ASP A 106 24.22 0.44 4.12
CA ASP A 106 23.53 -0.57 4.93
C ASP A 106 22.40 0.10 5.73
N TYR A 107 21.87 -0.63 6.71
CA TYR A 107 20.74 -0.21 7.52
C TYR A 107 21.01 -0.37 9.02
N ILE A 108 20.45 0.56 9.79
CA ILE A 108 20.13 0.33 11.19
C ILE A 108 18.67 -0.12 11.23
N VAL A 109 18.41 -1.29 11.79
CA VAL A 109 17.05 -1.86 11.86
C VAL A 109 16.49 -1.60 13.26
N GLN A 110 15.54 -0.66 13.35
CA GLN A 110 15.02 -0.15 14.61
C GLN A 110 13.57 -0.58 14.84
N THR A 111 13.15 -0.81 16.08
CA THR A 111 11.74 -0.97 16.42
C THR A 111 10.99 0.36 16.24
N ALA A 112 9.77 0.32 15.70
CA ALA A 112 9.01 1.54 15.41
C ALA A 112 8.52 2.33 16.64
N ASP A 113 8.50 1.71 17.82
CA ASP A 113 7.92 2.25 19.06
C ASP A 113 8.95 2.84 20.02
N LYS A 114 10.25 2.54 19.85
CA LYS A 114 11.31 2.92 20.80
C LYS A 114 12.68 2.98 20.14
N ASN A 115 13.62 3.68 20.77
CA ASN A 115 15.04 3.60 20.41
C ASN A 115 15.65 2.23 20.75
N ARG A 116 15.29 1.21 19.99
CA ARG A 116 15.84 -0.14 20.10
C ARG A 116 16.17 -0.66 18.71
N VAL A 117 17.40 -1.09 18.51
CA VAL A 117 17.91 -1.55 17.23
C VAL A 117 18.37 -3.00 17.33
N LEU A 118 18.27 -3.74 16.24
CA LEU A 118 18.85 -5.08 16.14
C LEU A 118 20.36 -5.02 16.38
N ASP A 119 20.83 -5.85 17.30
CA ASP A 119 22.22 -5.94 17.75
C ASP A 119 22.67 -7.40 17.72
N LEU A 120 23.73 -7.68 16.96
CA LEU A 120 24.39 -8.98 16.91
C LEU A 120 25.32 -9.11 18.12
N ASP A 121 25.07 -10.10 18.98
CA ASP A 121 25.83 -10.25 20.22
C ASP A 121 27.34 -10.38 19.96
N GLY A 122 28.11 -9.44 20.51
CA GLY A 122 29.56 -9.37 20.33
C GLY A 122 30.06 -9.24 18.88
N CYS A 123 29.18 -8.92 17.91
CA CYS A 123 29.48 -8.99 16.47
C CYS A 123 30.09 -10.33 16.03
N SER A 124 29.76 -11.42 16.73
CA SER A 124 30.41 -12.71 16.49
C SER A 124 29.91 -13.37 15.21
N SER A 125 30.84 -13.86 14.39
CA SER A 125 30.57 -14.65 13.18
C SER A 125 30.25 -16.12 13.47
N ARG A 126 30.18 -16.51 14.76
CA ARG A 126 29.87 -17.88 15.16
C ARG A 126 28.47 -18.28 14.74
N ASN A 127 28.34 -19.41 14.07
CA ASN A 127 27.06 -20.03 13.74
C ASN A 127 26.21 -20.28 15.01
N GLY A 128 24.95 -19.86 14.95
CA GLY A 128 24.02 -19.96 16.06
C GLY A 128 24.10 -18.81 17.07
N ASN A 129 24.85 -17.74 16.75
CA ASN A 129 24.89 -16.56 17.61
C ASN A 129 23.52 -15.88 17.67
N ILE A 130 23.23 -15.26 18.81
CA ILE A 130 21.92 -14.69 19.10
C ILE A 130 21.85 -13.21 18.71
N ILE A 131 20.63 -12.72 18.56
CA ILE A 131 20.34 -11.33 18.22
C ILE A 131 19.48 -10.75 19.33
N HIS A 132 19.88 -9.57 19.80
CA HIS A 132 19.14 -8.81 20.79
C HIS A 132 18.68 -7.49 20.20
N ILE A 133 17.92 -6.76 20.99
CA ILE A 133 17.76 -5.33 20.80
C ILE A 133 18.54 -4.52 21.83
N PHE A 134 19.12 -3.42 21.39
CA PHE A 134 19.84 -2.49 22.25
C PHE A 134 19.55 -1.04 21.86
N ASN A 135 19.83 -0.08 22.73
CA ASN A 135 19.73 1.34 22.38
C ASN A 135 20.78 1.72 21.33
N LEU A 136 20.39 2.59 20.39
CA LEU A 136 21.34 3.25 19.49
C LEU A 136 22.01 4.40 20.24
N ASP A 137 23.27 4.22 20.63
CA ASP A 137 24.11 5.20 21.36
C ASP A 137 25.42 5.56 20.63
N GLY A 138 25.61 5.08 19.40
CA GLY A 138 26.80 5.34 18.60
C GLY A 138 28.00 4.45 18.92
N ASN A 139 27.97 3.66 19.99
CA ASN A 139 29.00 2.67 20.28
C ASN A 139 28.74 1.36 19.53
N ASN A 140 29.76 0.51 19.37
CA ASN A 140 29.64 -0.85 18.82
C ASN A 140 28.81 -0.94 17.53
N MET A 141 28.91 0.06 16.65
CA MET A 141 28.04 0.17 15.47
C MET A 141 28.13 -1.05 14.55
N ALA A 142 29.28 -1.73 14.49
CA ALA A 142 29.44 -2.97 13.74
C ALA A 142 28.40 -4.06 14.09
N HIS A 143 27.94 -4.09 15.35
CA HIS A 143 26.93 -5.03 15.82
C HIS A 143 25.53 -4.70 15.28
N ARG A 144 25.29 -3.44 14.94
CA ARG A 144 23.97 -2.82 14.71
C ARG A 144 23.72 -2.43 13.27
N ILE A 145 24.70 -2.68 12.40
CA ILE A 145 24.62 -2.44 10.97
C ILE A 145 24.19 -3.75 10.31
N TRP A 146 23.22 -3.65 9.41
CA TRP A 146 22.62 -4.78 8.71
C TRP A 146 22.50 -4.46 7.22
N GLY A 147 23.09 -5.32 6.40
CA GLY A 147 22.90 -5.32 4.96
C GLY A 147 21.59 -6.01 4.58
N LEU A 148 21.00 -5.55 3.47
CA LEU A 148 19.85 -6.16 2.83
C LEU A 148 20.22 -6.62 1.43
N GLU A 149 20.08 -7.92 1.18
CA GLU A 149 20.23 -8.51 -0.15
C GLU A 149 18.86 -8.93 -0.66
N ARG A 150 18.41 -8.31 -1.76
CA ARG A 150 17.13 -8.62 -2.38
C ARG A 150 17.23 -9.94 -3.15
N LEU A 151 16.34 -10.89 -2.85
CA LEU A 151 16.35 -12.24 -3.41
C LEU A 151 15.22 -12.47 -4.41
N SER A 152 14.04 -11.92 -4.17
CA SER A 152 12.93 -11.98 -5.14
C SER A 152 11.90 -10.87 -4.92
N ASP A 153 11.11 -10.64 -5.97
CA ASP A 153 10.00 -9.70 -6.02
C ASP A 153 8.68 -10.34 -5.57
N ASP A 154 8.70 -11.56 -5.03
CA ASP A 154 7.48 -12.27 -4.63
C ASP A 154 6.66 -11.42 -3.67
N PHE A 155 5.55 -10.88 -4.18
CA PHE A 155 4.47 -10.31 -3.41
C PHE A 155 3.79 -11.49 -2.74
N GLY A 156 4.06 -11.70 -1.45
CA GLY A 156 3.56 -12.86 -0.71
C GLY A 156 2.05 -13.05 -0.91
N ASP A 157 1.62 -14.31 -0.93
CA ASP A 157 0.28 -14.77 -1.34
C ASP A 157 -0.90 -14.00 -0.70
N ASN A 158 -0.68 -13.38 0.46
CA ASN A 158 -1.69 -12.61 1.18
C ASN A 158 -2.00 -11.24 0.53
N GLU A 159 -1.00 -10.55 -0.04
CA GLU A 159 -1.21 -9.26 -0.71
C GLU A 159 -1.92 -9.45 -2.06
N LEU A 160 -1.63 -10.57 -2.73
CA LEU A 160 -2.30 -10.94 -3.99
C LEU A 160 -3.78 -11.25 -3.76
N ALA A 161 -4.12 -11.90 -2.64
CA ALA A 161 -5.50 -12.13 -2.22
C ALA A 161 -6.24 -10.82 -1.89
N GLU A 162 -5.60 -9.92 -1.13
CA GLU A 162 -6.18 -8.59 -0.80
C GLU A 162 -6.37 -7.73 -2.07
N ILE A 163 -5.42 -7.74 -3.00
CA ILE A 163 -5.55 -7.06 -4.30
C ILE A 163 -6.70 -7.67 -5.10
N GLN A 164 -6.82 -9.00 -5.12
CA GLN A 164 -7.87 -9.68 -5.88
C GLN A 164 -9.27 -9.43 -5.30
N GLU A 165 -9.39 -9.34 -3.98
CA GLU A 165 -10.62 -8.94 -3.30
C GLU A 165 -10.97 -7.47 -3.54
N GLY A 166 -9.97 -6.59 -3.50
CA GLY A 166 -10.11 -5.18 -3.84
C GLY A 166 -10.58 -4.96 -5.29
N VAL A 167 -9.98 -5.68 -6.25
CA VAL A 167 -10.38 -5.68 -7.67
C VAL A 167 -11.80 -6.20 -7.84
N SER A 168 -12.16 -7.28 -7.13
CA SER A 168 -13.52 -7.84 -7.18
C SER A 168 -14.55 -6.85 -6.66
N THR A 169 -14.25 -6.14 -5.59
CA THR A 169 -15.12 -5.11 -5.01
C THR A 169 -15.30 -3.93 -5.95
N LYS A 170 -14.21 -3.39 -6.51
CA LYS A 170 -14.27 -2.28 -7.47
C LYS A 170 -14.99 -2.66 -8.76
N ASN A 171 -14.88 -3.91 -9.22
CA ASN A 171 -15.62 -4.39 -10.38
C ASN A 171 -17.13 -4.47 -10.13
N ARG A 172 -17.57 -4.84 -8.91
CA ARG A 172 -19.00 -4.79 -8.55
C ARG A 172 -19.53 -3.36 -8.55
N GLU A 173 -18.76 -2.43 -7.97
CA GLU A 173 -19.12 -1.01 -7.96
C GLU A 173 -19.19 -0.42 -9.37
N LEU A 174 -18.21 -0.74 -10.23
CA LEU A 174 -18.23 -0.33 -11.65
C LEU A 174 -19.44 -0.88 -12.39
N SER A 175 -19.83 -2.13 -12.14
CA SER A 175 -21.04 -2.71 -12.74
C SER A 175 -22.30 -1.97 -12.27
N ARG A 176 -22.40 -1.65 -10.97
CA ARG A 176 -23.52 -0.88 -10.41
C ARG A 176 -23.63 0.51 -11.04
N LEU A 177 -22.51 1.24 -11.12
CA LEU A 177 -22.48 2.57 -11.74
C LEU A 177 -22.84 2.53 -13.23
N ARG A 178 -22.46 1.46 -13.95
CA ARG A 178 -22.85 1.28 -15.35
C ARG A 178 -24.35 1.07 -15.52
N GLU A 179 -24.98 0.33 -14.61
CA GLU A 179 -26.42 0.10 -14.60
C GLU A 179 -27.18 1.39 -14.26
N GLU A 180 -26.77 2.10 -13.20
CA GLU A 180 -27.34 3.41 -12.84
C GLU A 180 -27.25 4.40 -14.01
N LEU A 181 -26.11 4.43 -14.71
CA LEU A 181 -25.91 5.28 -15.88
C LEU A 181 -26.77 4.86 -17.09
N ALA A 182 -27.04 3.56 -17.27
CA ALA A 182 -27.94 3.09 -18.32
C ALA A 182 -29.39 3.49 -18.03
N ASN A 183 -29.82 3.37 -16.78
CA ASN A 183 -31.16 3.76 -16.34
C ASN A 183 -31.38 5.27 -16.48
N ALA A 184 -30.43 6.09 -16.03
CA ALA A 184 -30.51 7.55 -16.18
C ALA A 184 -30.58 7.99 -17.65
N LYS A 185 -29.85 7.31 -18.55
CA LYS A 185 -29.94 7.56 -19.99
C LYS A 185 -31.32 7.24 -20.55
N GLN A 186 -31.93 6.15 -20.11
CA GLN A 186 -33.26 5.74 -20.54
C GLN A 186 -34.32 6.75 -20.08
N GLU A 187 -34.25 7.21 -18.83
CA GLU A 187 -35.15 8.23 -18.28
C GLU A 187 -35.06 9.55 -19.06
N ILE A 188 -33.85 9.98 -19.45
CA ILE A 188 -33.66 11.16 -20.31
C ILE A 188 -34.33 10.98 -21.68
N ILE A 189 -34.26 9.78 -22.28
CA ILE A 189 -34.92 9.50 -23.57
C ILE A 189 -36.44 9.58 -23.42
N GLU A 190 -36.99 9.05 -22.33
CA GLU A 190 -38.43 9.11 -22.03
C GLU A 190 -38.91 10.53 -21.80
N LEU A 191 -38.19 11.31 -20.98
CA LEU A 191 -38.49 12.73 -20.76
C LEU A 191 -38.45 13.53 -22.07
N ARG A 192 -37.49 13.26 -22.96
CA ARG A 192 -37.44 13.89 -24.29
C ARG A 192 -38.63 13.55 -25.16
N SER A 193 -39.08 12.29 -25.13
CA SER A 193 -40.27 11.86 -25.85
C SER A 193 -41.52 12.60 -25.35
N LEU A 194 -41.66 12.71 -24.03
CA LEU A 194 -42.78 13.37 -23.37
C LEU A 194 -42.78 14.88 -23.63
N LEU A 195 -41.62 15.52 -23.61
CA LEU A 195 -41.45 16.93 -23.95
C LEU A 195 -41.87 17.22 -25.41
N ASN A 196 -41.43 16.37 -26.35
CA ASN A 196 -41.81 16.52 -27.76
C ASN A 196 -43.33 16.35 -27.96
N GLN A 197 -43.96 15.41 -27.26
CA GLN A 197 -45.42 15.25 -27.30
C GLN A 197 -46.14 16.50 -26.76
N HIS A 198 -45.66 17.07 -25.65
CA HIS A 198 -46.22 18.28 -25.09
C HIS A 198 -46.07 19.49 -26.03
N TYR A 199 -44.91 19.62 -26.67
CA TYR A 199 -44.65 20.67 -27.66
C TYR A 199 -45.62 20.59 -28.85
N GLU A 200 -45.83 19.39 -29.41
CA GLU A 200 -46.78 19.18 -30.50
C GLU A 200 -48.23 19.45 -30.08
N ALA A 201 -48.63 19.05 -28.86
CA ALA A 201 -49.97 19.32 -28.32
C ALA A 201 -50.21 20.84 -28.16
N THR A 202 -49.23 21.57 -27.64
CA THR A 202 -49.30 23.03 -27.47
C THR A 202 -49.36 23.74 -28.83
N ARG A 203 -48.59 23.26 -29.81
CA ARG A 203 -48.63 23.77 -31.19
C ARG A 203 -50.00 23.59 -31.85
N GLN A 204 -50.65 22.45 -31.61
CA GLN A 204 -52.01 22.19 -32.12
C GLN A 204 -53.06 23.08 -31.43
N GLN A 205 -52.98 23.28 -30.11
CA GLN A 205 -53.89 24.20 -29.39
C GLN A 205 -53.77 25.65 -29.87
N ASN A 206 -52.54 26.15 -30.05
CA ASN A 206 -52.29 27.52 -30.50
C ASN A 206 -52.69 27.77 -31.97
N SER A 207 -52.87 26.72 -32.78
CA SER A 207 -53.42 26.84 -34.14
C SER A 207 -54.94 27.01 -34.20
N SER A 208 -55.63 26.93 -33.06
CA SER A 208 -57.11 26.95 -32.97
C SER A 208 -57.72 28.21 -32.33
N GLY A 209 -56.94 29.16 -31.80
CA GLY A 209 -57.49 30.42 -31.27
C GLY A 209 -56.50 31.26 -30.46
N ASP A 210 -56.28 32.48 -30.95
CA ASP A 210 -55.82 33.72 -30.29
C ASP A 210 -55.32 33.65 -28.83
N VAL A 211 -54.00 33.49 -28.60
CA VAL A 211 -53.29 34.03 -27.41
C VAL A 211 -51.81 34.28 -27.74
N GLY A 212 -51.43 35.55 -27.94
CA GLY A 212 -50.09 35.97 -28.36
C GLY A 212 -49.01 36.19 -27.30
N ASN A 213 -49.19 35.79 -26.02
CA ASN A 213 -48.28 36.25 -24.94
C ASN A 213 -47.54 35.17 -24.11
N HIS A 214 -47.85 33.87 -24.24
CA HIS A 214 -47.17 32.81 -23.43
C HIS A 214 -46.07 32.01 -24.16
N ALA A 215 -45.84 32.26 -25.45
CA ALA A 215 -44.84 31.53 -26.23
C ALA A 215 -43.39 31.99 -25.98
N CYS A 216 -43.17 33.17 -25.38
CA CYS A 216 -41.82 33.69 -25.12
C CYS A 216 -41.13 33.02 -23.92
N GLU A 217 -41.84 32.76 -22.82
CA GLU A 217 -41.23 32.23 -21.58
C GLU A 217 -40.75 30.77 -21.74
N ILE A 218 -41.50 29.93 -22.48
CA ILE A 218 -41.12 28.52 -22.73
C ILE A 218 -39.85 28.41 -23.58
N ASN A 219 -39.57 29.41 -24.42
CA ASN A 219 -38.40 29.41 -25.28
C ASN A 219 -37.11 29.75 -24.51
N GLU A 220 -37.19 30.55 -23.44
CA GLU A 220 -36.05 30.86 -22.57
C GLU A 220 -35.65 29.65 -21.71
N GLU A 221 -36.61 28.92 -21.12
CA GLU A 221 -36.32 27.69 -20.36
C GLU A 221 -35.68 26.58 -21.22
N LEU A 222 -36.08 26.46 -22.49
CA LEU A 222 -35.48 25.50 -23.42
C LEU A 222 -34.03 25.83 -23.76
N ILE A 223 -33.69 27.12 -23.85
CA ILE A 223 -32.32 27.59 -24.08
C ILE A 223 -31.44 27.28 -22.86
N ASP A 224 -31.97 27.49 -21.65
CA ASP A 224 -31.25 27.17 -20.41
C ASP A 224 -30.99 25.68 -20.23
N LEU A 225 -31.94 24.82 -20.60
CA LEU A 225 -31.76 23.36 -20.63
C LEU A 225 -30.71 22.91 -21.65
N TYR A 226 -30.68 23.52 -22.83
CA TYR A 226 -29.64 23.25 -23.84
C TYR A 226 -28.25 23.64 -23.35
N ASN A 227 -28.13 24.77 -22.66
CA ASN A 227 -26.87 25.24 -22.08
C ASN A 227 -26.39 24.32 -20.94
N GLN A 228 -27.28 23.83 -20.09
CA GLN A 228 -26.91 22.85 -19.05
C GLN A 228 -26.41 21.53 -19.65
N GLN A 229 -26.98 21.09 -20.76
CA GLN A 229 -26.57 19.86 -21.42
C GLN A 229 -25.15 19.94 -22.00
N ASP A 230 -24.76 21.09 -22.55
CA ASP A 230 -23.43 21.32 -23.12
C ASP A 230 -22.34 21.34 -22.03
N ILE A 231 -22.65 21.95 -20.88
CA ILE A 231 -21.77 21.96 -19.70
C ILE A 231 -21.53 20.53 -19.17
N LEU A 232 -22.58 19.71 -19.10
CA LEU A 232 -22.47 18.32 -18.66
C LEU A 232 -21.67 17.46 -19.64
N GLY A 233 -21.86 17.64 -20.95
CA GLY A 233 -21.08 16.95 -21.98
C GLY A 233 -19.58 17.28 -21.91
N THR A 234 -19.26 18.54 -21.62
CA THR A 234 -17.88 19.02 -21.47
C THR A 234 -17.20 18.39 -20.25
N ARG A 235 -17.89 18.34 -19.10
CA ARG A 235 -17.38 17.67 -17.88
C ARG A 235 -17.14 16.18 -18.06
N LEU A 236 -18.01 15.50 -18.82
CA LEU A 236 -17.87 14.08 -19.12
C LEU A 236 -16.64 13.76 -19.99
N SER A 237 -16.35 14.64 -20.94
CA SER A 237 -15.16 14.54 -21.78
C SER A 237 -13.88 14.75 -20.97
N GLN A 238 -13.91 15.67 -20.01
CA GLN A 238 -12.82 15.91 -19.08
C GLN A 238 -12.54 14.71 -18.17
N CYS A 239 -13.57 14.11 -17.55
CA CYS A 239 -13.38 12.90 -16.73
C CYS A 239 -12.83 11.71 -17.54
N ARG A 240 -13.19 11.58 -18.82
CA ARG A 240 -12.61 10.55 -19.72
C ARG A 240 -11.13 10.79 -20.01
N ALA A 241 -10.72 12.04 -20.19
CA ALA A 241 -9.31 12.37 -20.42
C ALA A 241 -8.46 12.12 -19.17
N GLU A 242 -8.98 12.46 -17.99
CA GLU A 242 -8.30 12.28 -16.71
C GLU A 242 -8.15 10.78 -16.34
N THR A 243 -9.12 9.95 -16.71
CA THR A 243 -9.07 8.49 -16.45
C THR A 243 -8.24 7.71 -17.47
N ALA A 244 -8.01 8.26 -18.67
CA ALA A 244 -7.15 7.67 -19.70
C ALA A 244 -5.66 8.08 -19.56
N SER A 245 -5.31 8.98 -18.63
CA SER A 245 -3.96 9.53 -18.48
C SER A 245 -2.98 8.85 -17.47
N PRO A 246 -3.17 7.64 -16.93
CA PRO A 246 -2.11 6.98 -16.18
C PRO A 246 -1.33 6.01 -17.09
N GLN A 247 -0.64 6.51 -18.11
CA GLN A 247 0.39 5.71 -18.83
C GLN A 247 1.55 6.53 -19.42
N ALA A 248 1.67 7.82 -19.10
CA ALA A 248 2.73 8.68 -19.65
C ALA A 248 3.39 9.57 -18.60
N ARG A 249 3.82 8.99 -17.49
CA ARG A 249 4.87 9.57 -16.62
C ARG A 249 5.62 8.42 -15.97
N ASP A 250 6.61 7.90 -16.69
CA ASP A 250 7.84 7.31 -16.16
C ASP A 250 8.78 7.12 -17.37
N HIS A 251 9.48 8.21 -17.71
CA HIS A 251 10.74 8.22 -18.46
C HIS A 251 11.77 8.92 -17.60
#